data_AF-A0A7S2V2H1-F1
#
_entry.id   AF-A0A7S2V2H1-F1
#
_cell.length_a   1.000
_cell.length_b   1.000
_cell.length_c   1.000
_cell.angle_alpha   90.00
_cell.angle_beta   90.00
_cell.angle_gamma   90.00
#
_symmetry.space_group_name_H-M   'P 1'
#
loop_
_entity.id
_entity.type
_entity.pdbx_description
1 polymer ?
#
loop_
_entity_poly.entity_id
_entity_poly.type
_entity_poly.pdbx_seq_one_letter_code
_entity_poly.pdbx_strand_id
1 'polypeptide(L)'
;VVYSKYSPEKLMEHIKIFHGRMHIPKLLRACEKALMWDEAVYLYKADGQHDNAVKTMIEHSVCFQADLFLDCIQKARNQEMYYKAVGFYLDQYPMLLERLLQVLTPQLDHARVVHQMRKAEHLHLVKGYLKSVQKENLTAVNEALNELYIEDEDYESLRSSIDDYNNFDQIALAQKVEKHELLEFRRIAAYLYKKNKRYNQSVQISKEDKMFKDAIDTAAESQDQECAEELLAFFVSIRDKECFCACLYTCFSLVRPDVAMELAWRNGYTDFMMPYMIQYMRNLHTTVKQIDDRTRPKKEETQEEAVAAAAAGIIYNDPLLNGPPMIANTAFNAAGGAGMMGPGGMPDPSMGKG
;
A
#
# COMPACT_ATOMS: atom_id res chain seq x y z
N VAL A 1 -9.59 32.41 -54.03
CA VAL A 1 -9.46 33.89 -54.02
C VAL A 1 -10.68 34.60 -54.63
N VAL A 2 -11.15 34.23 -55.82
CA VAL A 2 -12.39 34.82 -56.37
C VAL A 2 -13.62 34.29 -55.62
N TYR A 3 -13.73 32.96 -55.47
CA TYR A 3 -14.80 32.33 -54.69
C TYR A 3 -14.87 32.84 -53.24
N SER A 4 -13.71 33.09 -52.61
CA SER A 4 -13.64 33.63 -51.26
C SER A 4 -14.14 35.08 -51.11
N LYS A 5 -14.38 35.81 -52.21
CA LYS A 5 -14.90 37.19 -52.16
C LYS A 5 -16.33 37.32 -52.67
N TYR A 6 -16.73 36.46 -53.60
CA TYR A 6 -17.97 36.64 -54.36
C TYR A 6 -18.96 35.48 -54.27
N SER A 7 -18.54 34.30 -53.82
CA SER A 7 -19.44 33.13 -53.67
C SER A 7 -18.92 32.18 -52.60
N PRO A 8 -19.13 32.51 -51.31
CA PRO A 8 -18.63 31.72 -50.19
C PRO A 8 -19.23 30.30 -50.15
N GLU A 9 -20.50 30.13 -50.50
CA GLU A 9 -21.20 28.83 -50.47
C GLU A 9 -20.53 27.73 -51.33
N LYS A 10 -19.95 28.11 -52.48
CA LYS A 10 -19.28 27.17 -53.40
C LYS A 10 -17.81 26.95 -53.07
N LEU A 11 -17.26 27.74 -52.14
CA LEU A 11 -15.84 27.68 -51.81
C LEU A 11 -15.47 26.35 -51.14
N MET A 12 -16.31 25.88 -50.21
CA MET A 12 -16.05 24.63 -49.49
C MET A 12 -16.01 23.41 -50.44
N GLU A 13 -16.94 23.33 -51.39
CA GLU A 13 -16.97 22.26 -52.41
C GLU A 13 -15.74 22.31 -53.31
N HIS A 14 -15.38 23.51 -53.77
CA HIS A 14 -14.20 23.71 -54.60
C HIS A 14 -12.91 23.32 -53.86
N ILE A 15 -12.80 23.65 -52.57
CA ILE A 15 -11.64 23.27 -51.76
C ILE A 15 -11.60 21.75 -51.58
N LYS A 16 -12.73 21.09 -51.28
CA LYS A 16 -12.79 19.62 -51.11
C LYS A 16 -12.33 18.87 -52.37
N ILE A 17 -12.60 19.39 -53.56
CA ILE A 17 -12.23 18.74 -54.82
C ILE A 17 -10.77 19.05 -55.22
N PHE A 18 -10.31 20.30 -55.01
CA PHE A 18 -9.06 20.78 -55.59
C PHE A 18 -7.92 21.06 -54.59
N HIS A 19 -8.08 20.75 -53.30
CA HIS A 19 -7.07 21.06 -52.27
C HIS A 19 -5.65 20.58 -52.62
N GLY A 20 -5.50 19.41 -53.26
CA GLY A 20 -4.19 18.86 -53.65
C GLY A 20 -3.50 19.56 -54.84
N ARG A 21 -4.19 20.43 -55.59
CA ARG A 21 -3.64 21.13 -56.77
C ARG A 21 -3.49 22.64 -56.55
N MET A 22 -3.74 23.11 -55.34
CA MET A 22 -3.80 24.55 -55.01
C MET A 22 -2.64 24.97 -54.11
N HIS A 23 -2.24 26.23 -54.22
CA HIS A 23 -1.23 26.81 -53.33
C HIS A 23 -1.87 27.19 -51.98
N ILE A 24 -1.78 26.26 -51.02
CA ILE A 24 -2.47 26.29 -49.71
C ILE A 24 -2.17 27.57 -48.90
N PRO A 25 -0.92 28.04 -48.72
CA PRO A 25 -0.65 29.21 -47.87
C PRO A 25 -1.27 30.53 -48.39
N LYS A 26 -1.41 30.65 -49.72
CA LYS A 26 -2.03 31.83 -50.35
C LYS A 26 -3.54 31.78 -50.25
N LEU A 27 -4.10 30.57 -50.24
CA LEU A 27 -5.53 30.36 -50.05
C LEU A 27 -5.94 30.59 -48.60
N LEU A 28 -5.15 30.11 -47.63
CA LEU A 28 -5.37 30.37 -46.20
C LEU A 28 -5.46 31.86 -45.89
N ARG A 29 -4.47 32.66 -46.32
CA ARG A 29 -4.52 34.13 -46.17
C ARG A 29 -5.73 34.78 -46.83
N ALA A 30 -6.26 34.18 -47.90
CA ALA A 30 -7.46 34.68 -48.57
C ALA A 30 -8.74 34.28 -47.82
N CYS A 31 -8.76 33.10 -47.19
CA CYS A 31 -9.85 32.63 -46.33
C CYS A 31 -9.90 33.41 -45.01
N GLU A 32 -8.75 33.64 -44.36
CA GLU A 32 -8.62 34.47 -43.16
C GLU A 32 -9.14 35.90 -43.41
N LYS A 33 -8.73 36.52 -44.52
CA LYS A 33 -9.21 37.85 -44.91
C LYS A 33 -10.71 37.92 -45.18
N ALA A 34 -11.32 36.81 -45.54
CA ALA A 34 -12.73 36.70 -45.85
C ALA A 34 -13.55 36.07 -44.70
N LEU A 35 -12.92 35.86 -43.52
CA LEU A 35 -13.55 35.32 -42.30
C LEU A 35 -14.25 33.96 -42.50
N MET A 36 -13.72 33.13 -43.42
CA MET A 36 -14.24 31.79 -43.70
C MET A 36 -13.44 30.75 -42.93
N TRP A 37 -13.84 30.54 -41.69
CA TRP A 37 -13.11 29.72 -40.73
C TRP A 37 -13.29 28.22 -40.98
N ASP A 38 -14.47 27.76 -41.41
CA ASP A 38 -14.74 26.34 -41.74
C ASP A 38 -13.83 25.85 -42.86
N GLU A 39 -13.72 26.64 -43.92
CA GLU A 39 -12.84 26.36 -45.05
C GLU A 39 -11.37 26.48 -44.66
N ALA A 40 -11.01 27.45 -43.81
CA ALA A 40 -9.64 27.60 -43.33
C ALA A 40 -9.19 26.39 -42.48
N VAL A 41 -10.05 25.91 -41.59
CA VAL A 41 -9.80 24.73 -40.75
C VAL A 41 -9.69 23.46 -41.60
N TYR A 42 -10.54 23.30 -42.61
CA TYR A 42 -10.40 22.18 -43.56
C TYR A 42 -9.05 22.23 -44.30
N LEU A 43 -8.62 23.43 -44.72
CA LEU A 43 -7.32 23.62 -45.37
C LEU A 43 -6.14 23.31 -44.43
N TYR A 44 -6.20 23.75 -43.17
CA TYR A 44 -5.18 23.42 -42.17
C TYR A 44 -5.11 21.91 -41.91
N LYS A 45 -6.25 21.22 -41.87
CA LYS A 45 -6.30 19.75 -41.78
C LYS A 45 -5.68 19.07 -43.00
N ALA A 46 -5.98 19.57 -44.20
CA ALA A 46 -5.45 19.02 -45.44
C ALA A 46 -3.93 19.23 -45.59
N ASP A 47 -3.39 20.32 -45.04
CA ASP A 47 -1.96 20.64 -45.03
C ASP A 47 -1.18 19.92 -43.90
N GLY A 48 -1.88 19.21 -43.01
CA GLY A 48 -1.28 18.57 -41.82
C GLY A 48 -0.90 19.54 -40.70
N GLN A 49 -1.29 20.82 -40.80
CA GLN A 49 -1.08 21.83 -39.76
C GLN A 49 -2.19 21.79 -38.70
N HIS A 50 -2.29 20.67 -37.98
CA HIS A 50 -3.34 20.44 -36.98
C HIS A 50 -3.32 21.45 -35.82
N ASP A 51 -2.14 21.89 -35.39
CA ASP A 51 -2.00 22.88 -34.31
C ASP A 51 -2.69 24.22 -34.65
N ASN A 52 -2.54 24.68 -35.90
CA ASN A 52 -3.17 25.92 -36.37
C ASN A 52 -4.67 25.73 -36.57
N ALA A 53 -5.11 24.56 -37.04
CA ALA A 53 -6.54 24.23 -37.12
C ALA A 53 -7.22 24.33 -35.75
N VAL A 54 -6.62 23.71 -34.73
CA VAL A 54 -7.10 23.76 -33.34
C VAL A 54 -7.13 25.20 -32.82
N LYS A 55 -6.06 25.98 -33.05
CA LYS A 55 -6.01 27.38 -32.62
C LYS A 55 -7.13 28.22 -33.25
N THR A 56 -7.36 28.07 -34.56
CA THR A 56 -8.44 28.77 -35.27
C THR A 56 -9.81 28.37 -34.73
N MET A 57 -10.03 27.10 -34.40
CA MET A 57 -11.27 26.63 -33.76
C MET A 57 -11.47 27.19 -32.34
N ILE A 58 -10.38 27.40 -31.58
CA ILE A 58 -10.43 28.00 -30.24
C ILE A 58 -10.75 29.51 -30.33
N GLU A 59 -10.11 30.22 -31.26
CA GLU A 59 -10.33 31.67 -31.44
C GLU A 59 -11.70 31.99 -32.05
N HIS A 60 -12.24 31.07 -32.86
CA HIS A 60 -13.50 31.24 -33.57
C HIS A 60 -14.45 30.07 -33.30
N SER A 61 -15.30 30.21 -32.28
CA SER A 61 -16.28 29.20 -31.84
C SER A 61 -17.31 28.81 -32.91
N VAL A 62 -17.51 29.63 -33.95
CA VAL A 62 -18.42 29.37 -35.08
C VAL A 62 -17.98 28.15 -35.90
N CYS A 63 -16.68 27.86 -35.94
CA CYS A 63 -16.10 26.76 -36.72
C CYS A 63 -16.04 25.42 -35.93
N PHE A 64 -16.54 25.42 -34.69
CA PHE A 64 -16.36 24.30 -33.81
C PHE A 64 -17.23 23.11 -34.22
N GLN A 65 -16.58 22.01 -34.59
CA GLN A 65 -17.18 20.69 -34.77
C GLN A 65 -16.48 19.71 -33.85
N ALA A 66 -17.21 19.13 -32.89
CA ALA A 66 -16.63 18.33 -31.81
C ALA A 66 -15.79 17.14 -32.32
N ASP A 67 -16.31 16.35 -33.26
CA ASP A 67 -15.57 15.19 -33.78
C ASP A 67 -14.34 15.60 -34.60
N LEU A 68 -14.45 16.68 -35.40
CA LEU A 68 -13.32 17.22 -36.16
C LEU A 68 -12.23 17.76 -35.23
N PHE A 69 -12.63 18.40 -34.13
CA PHE A 69 -11.71 18.90 -33.12
C PHE A 69 -10.95 17.76 -32.45
N LEU A 70 -11.64 16.68 -32.08
CA LEU A 70 -11.04 15.49 -31.46
C LEU A 70 -10.01 14.80 -32.37
N ASP A 71 -10.30 14.71 -33.67
CA ASP A 71 -9.35 14.17 -34.66
C ASP A 71 -8.10 15.04 -34.82
N CYS A 72 -8.28 16.37 -34.82
CA CYS A 72 -7.19 17.32 -35.00
C CYS A 72 -6.31 17.42 -33.75
N ILE A 73 -6.93 17.44 -32.57
CA ILE A 73 -6.20 17.56 -31.31
C ILE A 73 -5.32 16.32 -31.08
N GLN A 74 -5.79 15.10 -31.36
CA GLN A 74 -4.97 13.89 -31.20
C GLN A 74 -3.68 13.87 -32.05
N LYS A 75 -3.68 14.62 -33.17
CA LYS A 75 -2.54 14.74 -34.11
C LYS A 75 -1.71 16.00 -33.88
N ALA A 76 -2.09 16.83 -32.91
CA ALA A 76 -1.34 18.02 -32.56
C ALA A 76 0.04 17.64 -32.02
N ARG A 77 1.07 18.39 -32.41
CA ARG A 77 2.44 18.18 -31.90
C ARG A 77 2.68 19.00 -30.65
N ASN A 78 2.05 20.16 -30.56
CA ASN A 78 2.24 21.08 -29.46
C ASN A 78 1.34 20.73 -28.27
N GLN A 79 1.96 20.28 -27.18
CA GLN A 79 1.26 19.94 -25.94
C GLN A 79 0.56 21.13 -25.28
N GLU A 80 1.01 22.38 -25.51
CA GLU A 80 0.33 23.56 -24.99
C GLU A 80 -1.08 23.73 -25.55
N MET A 81 -1.33 23.21 -26.75
CA MET A 81 -2.65 23.28 -27.38
C MET A 81 -3.67 22.43 -26.61
N TYR A 82 -3.24 21.35 -25.95
CA TYR A 82 -4.12 20.55 -25.10
C TYR A 82 -4.69 21.37 -23.93
N TYR A 83 -3.85 22.09 -23.20
CA TYR A 83 -4.29 22.89 -22.04
C TYR A 83 -5.15 24.09 -22.45
N LYS A 84 -4.86 24.69 -23.62
CA LYS A 84 -5.70 25.75 -24.20
C LYS A 84 -7.05 25.20 -24.65
N ALA A 85 -7.07 24.03 -25.27
CA ALA A 85 -8.30 23.33 -25.65
C ALA A 85 -9.15 22.99 -24.42
N VAL A 86 -8.53 22.49 -23.35
CA VAL A 86 -9.21 22.21 -22.09
C VAL A 86 -9.87 23.47 -21.51
N GLY A 87 -9.18 24.62 -21.53
CA GLY A 87 -9.77 25.90 -21.12
C GLY A 87 -10.97 26.30 -21.98
N PHE A 88 -10.86 26.22 -23.30
CA PHE A 88 -11.95 26.52 -24.22
C PHE A 88 -13.18 25.62 -24.01
N TYR A 89 -12.96 24.30 -23.83
CA TYR A 89 -14.04 23.36 -23.55
C TYR A 89 -14.69 23.63 -22.20
N LEU A 90 -13.91 24.03 -21.20
CA LEU A 90 -14.46 24.39 -19.89
C LEU A 90 -15.36 25.63 -19.97
N ASP A 91 -14.96 26.64 -20.75
CA ASP A 91 -15.71 27.89 -20.87
C ASP A 91 -16.96 27.77 -21.76
N GLN A 92 -16.91 26.97 -22.84
CA GLN A 92 -17.95 26.94 -23.86
C GLN A 92 -18.78 25.64 -23.88
N TYR A 93 -18.17 24.50 -23.53
CA TYR A 93 -18.81 23.17 -23.66
C TYR A 93 -18.48 22.22 -22.49
N PRO A 94 -18.96 22.50 -21.26
CA PRO A 94 -18.60 21.71 -20.08
C PRO A 94 -18.90 20.20 -20.21
N MET A 95 -20.04 19.84 -20.80
CA MET A 95 -20.47 18.43 -20.91
C MET A 95 -19.60 17.59 -21.87
N LEU A 96 -18.92 18.22 -22.83
CA LEU A 96 -18.09 17.53 -23.82
C LEU A 96 -16.64 17.37 -23.36
N LEU A 97 -16.27 17.99 -22.24
CA LEU A 97 -14.92 18.00 -21.71
C LEU A 97 -14.43 16.60 -21.31
N GLU A 98 -15.29 15.76 -20.73
CA GLU A 98 -14.91 14.40 -20.32
C GLU A 98 -14.45 13.57 -21.54
N ARG A 99 -15.18 13.66 -22.66
CA ARG A 99 -14.84 12.97 -23.90
C ARG A 99 -13.49 13.46 -24.46
N LEU A 100 -13.22 14.76 -24.39
CA LEU A 100 -11.92 15.33 -24.79
C LEU A 100 -10.78 14.75 -23.95
N LEU A 101 -10.95 14.74 -22.62
CA LEU A 101 -9.92 14.25 -21.69
C LEU A 101 -9.67 12.74 -21.85
N GLN A 102 -10.71 11.94 -22.11
CA GLN A 102 -10.57 10.52 -22.40
C GLN A 102 -9.73 10.25 -23.66
N VAL A 103 -9.93 11.03 -24.73
CA VAL A 103 -9.13 10.88 -25.96
C VAL A 103 -7.68 11.34 -25.76
N LEU A 104 -7.46 12.35 -24.92
CA LEU A 104 -6.14 12.93 -24.66
C LEU A 104 -5.34 12.25 -23.56
N THR A 105 -5.92 11.25 -22.87
CA THR A 105 -5.30 10.56 -21.73
C THR A 105 -3.83 10.19 -21.94
N PRO A 106 -3.39 9.53 -23.04
CA PRO A 106 -2.02 9.04 -23.14
C PRO A 106 -0.95 10.12 -23.38
N GLN A 107 -1.32 11.36 -23.75
CA GLN A 107 -0.37 12.42 -24.09
C GLN A 107 -0.41 13.62 -23.13
N LEU A 108 -1.27 13.55 -22.12
CA LEU A 108 -1.59 14.66 -21.24
C LEU A 108 -0.89 14.50 -19.89
N ASP A 109 -0.38 15.61 -19.34
CA ASP A 109 0.04 15.64 -17.94
C ASP A 109 -1.20 15.83 -17.05
N HIS A 110 -1.59 14.74 -16.38
CA HIS A 110 -2.76 14.71 -15.49
C HIS A 110 -2.62 15.68 -14.32
N ALA A 111 -1.42 15.89 -13.77
CA ALA A 111 -1.22 16.80 -12.64
C ALA A 111 -1.47 18.26 -13.03
N ARG A 112 -1.04 18.64 -14.24
CA ARG A 112 -1.29 19.99 -14.77
C ARG A 112 -2.77 20.23 -15.03
N VAL A 113 -3.50 19.24 -15.55
CA VAL A 113 -4.95 19.36 -15.74
C VAL A 113 -5.69 19.44 -14.42
N VAL A 114 -5.33 18.64 -13.41
CA VAL A 114 -5.92 18.77 -12.07
C VAL A 114 -5.70 20.18 -11.52
N HIS A 115 -4.50 20.75 -11.67
CA HIS A 115 -4.23 22.12 -11.21
C HIS A 115 -5.08 23.17 -11.94
N GLN A 116 -5.23 23.03 -13.27
CA GLN A 116 -6.08 23.90 -14.08
C GLN A 116 -7.56 23.80 -13.67
N MET A 117 -8.04 22.58 -13.40
CA MET A 117 -9.42 22.35 -12.95
C MET A 117 -9.67 22.85 -11.53
N ARG A 118 -8.70 22.70 -10.63
CA ARG A 118 -8.76 23.25 -9.27
C ARG A 118 -8.83 24.78 -9.30
N LYS A 119 -8.06 25.43 -10.18
CA LYS A 119 -8.12 26.89 -10.36
C LYS A 119 -9.48 27.37 -10.90
N ALA A 120 -10.14 26.54 -11.69
CA ALA A 120 -11.45 26.84 -12.25
C ALA A 120 -12.62 26.36 -11.37
N GLU A 121 -12.36 25.77 -10.19
CA GLU A 121 -13.37 25.28 -9.23
C GLU A 121 -14.38 24.26 -9.80
N HIS A 122 -14.10 23.67 -10.97
CA HIS A 122 -14.98 22.72 -11.67
C HIS A 122 -14.46 21.28 -11.61
N LEU A 123 -13.85 20.90 -10.48
CA LEU A 123 -13.22 19.60 -10.30
C LEU A 123 -14.22 18.42 -10.39
N HIS A 124 -15.46 18.63 -9.93
CA HIS A 124 -16.55 17.65 -9.98
C HIS A 124 -16.87 17.15 -11.39
N LEU A 125 -16.79 18.02 -12.39
CA LEU A 125 -17.09 17.70 -13.79
C LEU A 125 -16.14 16.65 -14.36
N VAL A 126 -14.94 16.58 -13.79
CA VAL A 126 -13.84 15.73 -14.26
C VAL A 126 -13.76 14.42 -13.45
N LYS A 127 -14.68 14.17 -12.52
CA LYS A 127 -14.69 12.97 -11.66
C LYS A 127 -14.62 11.65 -12.46
N GLY A 128 -15.39 11.53 -13.54
CA GLY A 128 -15.39 10.34 -14.40
C GLY A 128 -14.03 10.09 -15.05
N TYR A 129 -13.38 11.16 -15.50
CA TYR A 129 -12.02 11.12 -16.03
C TYR A 129 -10.98 10.77 -14.96
N LEU A 130 -11.03 11.39 -13.76
CA LEU A 130 -10.09 11.10 -12.68
C LEU A 130 -10.13 9.63 -12.27
N LYS A 131 -11.33 9.01 -12.20
CA LYS A 131 -11.48 7.56 -11.94
C LYS A 131 -10.77 6.71 -13.00
N SER A 132 -10.79 7.11 -14.26
CA SER A 132 -10.12 6.38 -15.35
C SER A 132 -8.59 6.49 -15.28
N VAL A 133 -8.10 7.66 -14.87
CA VAL A 133 -6.67 8.01 -14.76
C VAL A 133 -6.06 7.49 -13.45
N GLN A 134 -6.88 7.15 -12.46
CA GLN A 134 -6.44 6.71 -11.14
C GLN A 134 -5.43 5.55 -11.17
N LYS A 135 -5.46 4.72 -12.23
CA LYS A 135 -4.51 3.62 -12.50
C LYS A 135 -3.04 4.07 -12.51
N GLU A 136 -2.76 5.32 -12.86
CA GLU A 136 -1.40 5.86 -12.91
C GLU A 136 -0.85 6.23 -11.52
N ASN A 137 -1.69 6.19 -10.47
CA ASN A 137 -1.32 6.41 -9.06
C ASN A 137 -0.53 7.71 -8.83
N LEU A 138 -1.03 8.82 -9.37
CA LEU A 138 -0.42 10.14 -9.20
C LEU A 138 -0.98 10.85 -7.96
N THR A 139 -0.10 11.50 -7.19
CA THR A 139 -0.47 12.21 -5.94
C THR A 139 -1.53 13.27 -6.17
N ALA A 140 -1.35 14.14 -7.18
CA ALA A 140 -2.28 15.22 -7.48
C ALA A 140 -3.68 14.70 -7.83
N VAL A 141 -3.77 13.56 -8.55
CA VAL A 141 -5.04 12.93 -8.95
C VAL A 141 -5.72 12.29 -7.74
N ASN A 142 -4.98 11.54 -6.94
CA ASN A 142 -5.50 10.88 -5.74
C ASN A 142 -5.98 11.90 -4.70
N GLU A 143 -5.22 12.96 -4.46
CA GLU A 143 -5.63 14.02 -3.52
C GLU A 143 -6.89 14.74 -3.99
N ALA A 144 -6.95 15.10 -5.27
CA ALA A 144 -8.11 15.74 -5.86
C ALA A 144 -9.35 14.82 -5.80
N LEU A 145 -9.17 13.53 -6.08
CA LEU A 145 -10.26 12.56 -6.04
C LEU A 145 -10.74 12.30 -4.61
N ASN A 146 -9.82 12.24 -3.63
CA ASN A 146 -10.17 12.09 -2.22
C ASN A 146 -10.91 13.32 -1.68
N GLU A 147 -10.52 14.52 -2.12
CA GLU A 147 -11.24 15.77 -1.81
C GLU A 147 -12.68 15.72 -2.35
N LEU A 148 -12.87 15.29 -3.61
CA LEU A 148 -14.20 15.10 -4.18
C LEU A 148 -15.03 14.05 -3.44
N TYR A 149 -14.44 12.93 -3.02
CA TYR A 149 -15.20 11.91 -2.28
C TYR A 149 -15.64 12.39 -0.89
N ILE A 150 -14.88 13.30 -0.27
CA ILE A 150 -15.29 13.93 0.99
C ILE A 150 -16.48 14.87 0.73
N GLU A 151 -16.41 15.68 -0.33
CA GLU A 151 -17.51 16.61 -0.71
C GLU A 151 -18.79 15.87 -1.13
N ASP A 152 -18.66 14.77 -1.87
CA ASP A 152 -19.79 13.94 -2.33
C ASP A 152 -20.30 12.97 -1.24
N GLU A 153 -19.68 12.93 -0.06
CA GLU A 153 -19.97 12.02 1.04
C GLU A 153 -19.89 10.51 0.68
N ASP A 154 -19.12 10.15 -0.35
CA ASP A 154 -19.00 8.77 -0.87
C ASP A 154 -17.87 8.00 -0.16
N TYR A 155 -18.21 7.40 0.98
CA TYR A 155 -17.27 6.63 1.82
C TYR A 155 -16.84 5.30 1.19
N GLU A 156 -17.68 4.66 0.36
CA GLU A 156 -17.36 3.37 -0.26
C GLU A 156 -16.30 3.54 -1.34
N SER A 157 -16.51 4.51 -2.25
CA SER A 157 -15.54 4.80 -3.29
C SER A 157 -14.22 5.32 -2.71
N LEU A 158 -14.27 6.11 -1.64
CA LEU A 158 -13.07 6.59 -0.95
C LEU A 158 -12.26 5.43 -0.37
N ARG A 159 -12.92 4.46 0.26
CA ARG A 159 -12.24 3.30 0.85
C ARG A 159 -11.57 2.43 -0.21
N SER A 160 -12.29 2.07 -1.27
CA SER A 160 -11.70 1.31 -2.38
C SER A 160 -10.53 2.06 -3.03
N SER A 161 -10.67 3.38 -3.23
CA SER A 161 -9.62 4.25 -3.74
C SER A 161 -8.34 4.21 -2.88
N ILE A 162 -8.48 4.29 -1.55
CA ILE A 162 -7.35 4.24 -0.60
C ILE A 162 -6.70 2.85 -0.51
N ASP A 163 -7.49 1.79 -0.73
CA ASP A 163 -6.99 0.42 -0.66
C ASP A 163 -6.19 0.04 -1.92
N ASP A 164 -6.65 0.47 -3.09
CA ASP A 164 -6.00 0.20 -4.37
C ASP A 164 -4.80 1.13 -4.64
N TYR A 165 -4.89 2.41 -4.23
CA TYR A 165 -3.91 3.45 -4.58
C TYR A 165 -3.36 4.16 -3.35
N ASN A 166 -2.06 4.03 -3.12
CA ASN A 166 -1.39 4.47 -1.88
C ASN A 166 -0.58 5.78 -2.00
N ASN A 167 -0.49 6.38 -3.19
CA ASN A 167 0.35 7.55 -3.42
C ASN A 167 -0.42 8.85 -3.17
N PHE A 168 -0.55 9.25 -1.91
CA PHE A 168 -1.14 10.52 -1.46
C PHE A 168 -0.71 10.83 -0.01
N ASP A 169 -0.93 12.04 0.46
CA ASP A 169 -0.69 12.39 1.87
C ASP A 169 -1.77 11.82 2.80
N GLN A 170 -1.46 10.65 3.38
CA GLN A 170 -2.33 9.94 4.31
C GLN A 170 -2.60 10.74 5.60
N ILE A 171 -1.65 11.55 6.05
CA ILE A 171 -1.76 12.29 7.31
C ILE A 171 -2.66 13.50 7.12
N ALA A 172 -2.41 14.29 6.08
CA ALA A 172 -3.22 15.46 5.77
C ALA A 172 -4.67 15.05 5.47
N LEU A 173 -4.88 13.94 4.76
CA LEU A 173 -6.21 13.41 4.52
C LEU A 173 -6.89 12.98 5.84
N ALA A 174 -6.20 12.21 6.68
CA ALA A 174 -6.76 11.76 7.96
C ALA A 174 -7.18 12.94 8.86
N GLN A 175 -6.36 14.01 8.95
CA GLN A 175 -6.69 15.21 9.73
C GLN A 175 -7.92 15.96 9.22
N LYS A 176 -8.14 15.98 7.89
CA LYS A 176 -9.35 16.59 7.30
C LYS A 176 -10.59 15.76 7.63
N VAL A 177 -10.48 14.45 7.49
CA VAL A 177 -11.58 13.49 7.64
C VAL A 177 -11.97 13.28 9.12
N GLU A 178 -11.04 13.45 10.05
CA GLU A 178 -11.25 13.31 11.50
C GLU A 178 -12.34 14.24 12.07
N LYS A 179 -12.52 15.42 11.45
CA LYS A 179 -13.50 16.44 11.87
C LYS A 179 -14.86 16.33 11.17
N HIS A 180 -15.05 15.33 10.31
CA HIS A 180 -16.27 15.17 9.54
C HIS A 180 -17.43 14.70 10.42
N GLU A 181 -18.66 15.15 10.13
CA GLU A 181 -19.85 14.85 10.93
C GLU A 181 -20.29 13.38 10.85
N LEU A 182 -19.94 12.71 9.76
CA LEU A 182 -20.28 11.31 9.51
C LEU A 182 -19.25 10.37 10.14
N LEU A 183 -19.75 9.39 10.90
CA LEU A 183 -18.94 8.38 11.59
C LEU A 183 -18.10 7.53 10.63
N GLU A 184 -18.61 7.23 9.42
CA GLU A 184 -17.88 6.41 8.44
C GLU A 184 -16.61 7.11 7.94
N PHE A 185 -16.62 8.44 7.81
CA PHE A 185 -15.43 9.21 7.50
C PHE A 185 -14.44 9.17 8.66
N ARG A 186 -14.87 9.41 9.90
CA ARG A 186 -13.98 9.28 11.08
C ARG A 186 -13.37 7.88 11.20
N ARG A 187 -14.13 6.84 10.82
CA ARG A 187 -13.64 5.47 10.71
C ARG A 187 -12.56 5.30 9.64
N ILE A 188 -12.73 5.91 8.45
CA ILE A 188 -11.70 5.95 7.42
C ILE A 188 -10.45 6.70 7.92
N ALA A 189 -10.61 7.78 8.69
CA ALA A 189 -9.48 8.49 9.31
C ALA A 189 -8.71 7.57 10.29
N ALA A 190 -9.41 6.84 11.15
CA ALA A 190 -8.80 5.85 12.04
C ALA A 190 -8.04 4.76 11.26
N TYR A 191 -8.62 4.28 10.15
CA TYR A 191 -8.00 3.31 9.24
C TYR A 191 -6.74 3.87 8.55
N LEU A 192 -6.75 5.15 8.14
CA LEU A 192 -5.59 5.83 7.57
C LEU A 192 -4.46 5.99 8.59
N TYR A 193 -4.76 6.43 9.80
CA TYR A 193 -3.76 6.53 10.88
C TYR A 193 -3.17 5.15 11.24
N LYS A 194 -4.00 4.10 11.20
CA LYS A 194 -3.59 2.70 11.38
C LYS A 194 -2.62 2.25 10.29
N LYS A 195 -2.95 2.49 9.00
CA LYS A 195 -2.05 2.20 7.86
C LYS A 195 -0.70 2.91 7.98
N ASN A 196 -0.69 4.13 8.52
CA ASN A 196 0.52 4.93 8.72
C ASN A 196 1.24 4.68 10.06
N LYS A 197 0.92 3.59 10.77
CA LYS A 197 1.52 3.18 12.06
C LYS A 197 1.39 4.20 13.20
N ARG A 198 0.46 5.15 13.11
CA ARG A 198 0.15 6.10 14.18
C ARG A 198 -1.01 5.59 15.02
N TYR A 199 -0.73 4.56 15.80
CA TYR A 199 -1.75 3.82 16.55
C TYR A 199 -2.40 4.66 17.67
N ASN A 200 -1.63 5.51 18.36
CA ASN A 200 -2.16 6.39 19.43
C ASN A 200 -3.29 7.31 18.93
N GLN A 201 -3.09 7.97 17.78
CA GLN A 201 -4.07 8.87 17.18
C GLN A 201 -5.31 8.11 16.71
N SER A 202 -5.11 6.94 16.09
CA SER A 202 -6.21 6.08 15.64
C SER A 202 -7.07 5.56 16.81
N VAL A 203 -6.44 5.14 17.91
CA VAL A 203 -7.12 4.68 19.13
C VAL A 203 -7.88 5.83 19.78
N GLN A 204 -7.31 7.04 19.83
CA GLN A 204 -7.98 8.20 20.42
C GLN A 204 -9.27 8.59 19.67
N ILE A 205 -9.23 8.62 18.33
CA ILE A 205 -10.42 8.87 17.51
C ILE A 205 -11.47 7.78 17.77
N SER A 206 -11.04 6.51 17.79
CA SER A 206 -11.95 5.38 18.05
C SER A 206 -12.57 5.42 19.46
N LYS A 207 -11.84 5.95 20.46
CA LYS A 207 -12.34 6.20 21.83
C LYS A 207 -13.44 7.28 21.82
N GLU A 208 -13.24 8.37 21.08
CA GLU A 208 -14.23 9.46 20.96
C GLU A 208 -15.49 9.01 20.24
N ASP A 209 -15.35 8.20 19.19
CA ASP A 209 -16.46 7.67 18.39
C ASP A 209 -17.22 6.51 19.06
N LYS A 210 -16.74 6.04 20.22
CA LYS A 210 -17.26 4.85 20.93
C LYS A 210 -17.25 3.58 20.06
N MET A 211 -16.37 3.54 19.06
CA MET A 211 -16.20 2.39 18.18
C MET A 211 -15.16 1.44 18.77
N PHE A 212 -15.60 0.66 19.74
CA PHE A 212 -14.73 -0.16 20.56
C PHE A 212 -14.09 -1.33 19.81
N LYS A 213 -14.77 -1.89 18.80
CA LYS A 213 -14.23 -2.99 17.99
C LYS A 213 -12.99 -2.56 17.21
N ASP A 214 -13.08 -1.45 16.48
CA ASP A 214 -11.98 -0.95 15.66
C ASP A 214 -10.81 -0.45 16.53
N ALA A 215 -11.10 0.12 17.72
CA ALA A 215 -10.08 0.47 18.71
C ALA A 215 -9.28 -0.75 19.18
N ILE A 216 -9.98 -1.85 19.48
CA ILE A 216 -9.38 -3.11 19.94
C ILE A 216 -8.52 -3.74 18.85
N ASP A 217 -9.03 -3.81 17.62
CA ASP A 217 -8.27 -4.38 16.48
C ASP A 217 -7.02 -3.54 16.17
N THR A 218 -7.12 -2.21 16.31
CA THR A 218 -5.97 -1.30 16.14
C THR A 218 -4.92 -1.48 17.25
N ALA A 219 -5.35 -1.68 18.50
CA ALA A 219 -4.44 -1.94 19.62
C ALA A 219 -3.78 -3.33 19.53
N ALA A 220 -4.46 -4.33 19.00
CA ALA A 220 -3.87 -5.64 18.76
C ALA A 220 -2.77 -5.59 17.69
N GLU A 221 -2.97 -4.80 16.63
CA GLU A 221 -2.00 -4.62 15.55
C GLU A 221 -0.83 -3.70 15.91
N SER A 222 -1.00 -2.78 16.87
CA SER A 222 0.07 -1.86 17.27
C SER A 222 1.26 -2.56 17.94
N GLN A 223 1.04 -3.75 18.53
CA GLN A 223 2.02 -4.48 19.35
C GLN A 223 2.58 -3.67 20.53
N ASP A 224 1.95 -2.55 20.90
CA ASP A 224 2.39 -1.70 21.98
C ASP A 224 1.63 -1.99 23.28
N GLN A 225 2.37 -2.33 24.34
CA GLN A 225 1.81 -2.72 25.63
C GLN A 225 1.14 -1.55 26.34
N GLU A 226 1.73 -0.35 26.26
CA GLU A 226 1.20 0.84 26.92
C GLU A 226 -0.16 1.26 26.32
N CYS A 227 -0.27 1.20 24.99
CA CYS A 227 -1.54 1.43 24.27
C CYS A 227 -2.66 0.49 24.74
N ALA A 228 -2.36 -0.80 24.89
CA ALA A 228 -3.33 -1.80 25.30
C ALA A 228 -3.77 -1.61 26.76
N GLU A 229 -2.84 -1.29 27.66
CA GLU A 229 -3.14 -0.99 29.07
C GLU A 229 -3.97 0.28 29.22
N GLU A 230 -3.67 1.34 28.46
CA GLU A 230 -4.45 2.58 28.46
C GLU A 230 -5.87 2.35 27.91
N LEU A 231 -6.00 1.52 26.88
CA LEU A 231 -7.31 1.13 26.33
C LEU A 231 -8.12 0.30 27.35
N LEU A 232 -7.49 -0.61 28.09
CA LEU A 232 -8.14 -1.35 29.18
C LEU A 232 -8.59 -0.43 30.31
N ALA A 233 -7.76 0.52 30.73
CA ALA A 233 -8.11 1.52 31.74
C ALA A 233 -9.31 2.38 31.30
N PHE A 234 -9.40 2.70 30.00
CA PHE A 234 -10.54 3.40 29.42
C PHE A 234 -11.83 2.57 29.44
N PHE A 235 -11.79 1.28 29.07
CA PHE A 235 -12.98 0.42 29.15
C PHE A 235 -13.50 0.25 30.59
N VAL A 236 -12.56 0.18 31.54
CA VAL A 236 -12.88 0.11 32.97
C VAL A 236 -13.61 1.37 33.45
N SER A 237 -13.21 2.56 32.98
CA SER A 237 -13.85 3.83 33.36
C SER A 237 -15.25 3.98 32.75
N ILE A 238 -15.46 3.49 31.53
CA ILE A 238 -16.78 3.45 30.86
C ILE A 238 -17.72 2.43 31.51
N ARG A 239 -17.19 1.48 32.27
CA ARG A 239 -17.93 0.34 32.85
C ARG A 239 -18.48 -0.65 31.84
N ASP A 240 -17.90 -0.72 30.64
CA ASP A 240 -18.28 -1.69 29.63
C ASP A 240 -17.53 -3.02 29.84
N LYS A 241 -18.28 -4.05 30.26
CA LYS A 241 -17.75 -5.37 30.63
C LYS A 241 -17.42 -6.23 29.41
N GLU A 242 -18.15 -6.04 28.31
CA GLU A 242 -18.03 -6.87 27.11
C GLU A 242 -16.79 -6.45 26.32
N CYS A 243 -16.59 -5.15 26.15
CA CYS A 243 -15.40 -4.59 25.49
C CYS A 243 -14.11 -4.85 26.26
N PHE A 244 -14.18 -4.87 27.61
CA PHE A 244 -13.04 -5.26 28.45
C PHE A 244 -12.62 -6.71 28.19
N CYS A 245 -13.58 -7.65 28.14
CA CYS A 245 -13.29 -9.05 27.84
C CYS A 245 -12.74 -9.22 26.42
N ALA A 246 -13.35 -8.57 25.43
CA ALA A 246 -12.90 -8.62 24.05
C ALA A 246 -11.46 -8.09 23.90
N CYS A 247 -11.12 -6.97 24.56
CA CYS A 247 -9.78 -6.40 24.55
C CYS A 247 -8.73 -7.33 25.18
N LEU A 248 -9.06 -8.01 26.28
CA LEU A 248 -8.15 -8.99 26.91
C LEU A 248 -7.86 -10.17 25.98
N TYR A 249 -8.86 -10.60 25.19
CA TYR A 249 -8.73 -11.72 24.29
C TYR A 249 -7.95 -11.41 23.01
N THR A 250 -8.25 -10.28 22.37
CA THR A 250 -7.57 -9.88 21.13
C THR A 250 -6.14 -9.43 21.40
N CYS A 251 -5.89 -8.70 22.50
CA CYS A 251 -4.56 -8.23 22.90
C CYS A 251 -3.83 -9.24 23.80
N PHE A 252 -4.12 -10.54 23.68
CA PHE A 252 -3.64 -11.57 24.61
C PHE A 252 -2.12 -11.58 24.83
N SER A 253 -1.33 -11.32 23.79
CA SER A 253 0.13 -11.30 23.85
C SER A 253 0.73 -9.98 24.36
N LEU A 254 -0.04 -8.89 24.36
CA LEU A 254 0.44 -7.56 24.73
C LEU A 254 0.15 -7.25 26.20
N VAL A 255 -1.01 -7.69 26.70
CA VAL A 255 -1.48 -7.33 28.04
C VAL A 255 -0.70 -8.09 29.10
N ARG A 256 -0.17 -7.36 30.08
CA ARG A 256 0.44 -7.99 31.25
C ARG A 256 -0.63 -8.51 32.22
N PRO A 257 -0.53 -9.77 32.68
CA PRO A 257 -1.55 -10.39 33.54
C PRO A 257 -1.73 -9.70 34.89
N ASP A 258 -0.68 -9.12 35.45
CA ASP A 258 -0.69 -8.36 36.70
C ASP A 258 -1.61 -7.14 36.62
N VAL A 259 -1.45 -6.33 35.57
CA VAL A 259 -2.28 -5.14 35.32
C VAL A 259 -3.73 -5.54 35.04
N ALA A 260 -3.95 -6.58 34.24
CA ALA A 260 -5.29 -7.10 33.97
C ALA A 260 -6.00 -7.60 35.25
N MET A 261 -5.29 -8.30 36.13
CA MET A 261 -5.81 -8.75 37.43
C MET A 261 -6.13 -7.59 38.36
N GLU A 262 -5.24 -6.60 38.47
CA GLU A 262 -5.45 -5.44 39.33
C GLU A 262 -6.70 -4.66 38.90
N LEU A 263 -6.83 -4.39 37.60
CA LEU A 263 -7.98 -3.69 37.03
C LEU A 263 -9.28 -4.47 37.19
N ALA A 264 -9.25 -5.79 36.96
CA ALA A 264 -10.44 -6.64 37.11
C ALA A 264 -10.87 -6.75 38.58
N TRP A 265 -9.93 -6.91 39.52
CA TRP A 265 -10.22 -7.06 40.93
C TRP A 265 -10.75 -5.77 41.56
N ARG A 266 -10.13 -4.62 41.28
CA ARG A 266 -10.58 -3.32 41.79
C ARG A 266 -11.98 -2.93 41.33
N ASN A 267 -12.42 -3.44 40.18
CA ASN A 267 -13.68 -3.05 39.56
C ASN A 267 -14.76 -4.13 39.57
N GLY A 268 -14.48 -5.30 40.15
CA GLY A 268 -15.45 -6.41 40.23
C GLY A 268 -15.72 -7.10 38.88
N TYR A 269 -14.74 -7.13 37.97
CA TYR A 269 -14.84 -7.81 36.67
C TYR A 269 -14.13 -9.17 36.62
N THR A 270 -13.92 -9.79 37.79
CA THR A 270 -13.20 -11.06 37.91
C THR A 270 -13.78 -12.13 36.98
N ASP A 271 -15.12 -12.24 36.90
CA ASP A 271 -15.79 -13.28 36.11
C ASP A 271 -15.52 -13.15 34.60
N PHE A 272 -15.35 -11.93 34.10
CA PHE A 272 -15.06 -11.64 32.69
C PHE A 272 -13.57 -11.83 32.33
N MET A 273 -12.70 -11.81 33.34
CA MET A 273 -11.25 -12.00 33.20
C MET A 273 -10.84 -13.48 33.35
N MET A 274 -11.61 -14.28 34.06
CA MET A 274 -11.32 -15.71 34.29
C MET A 274 -11.01 -16.50 33.01
N PRO A 275 -11.74 -16.34 31.89
CA PRO A 275 -11.44 -17.07 30.66
C PRO A 275 -10.07 -16.73 30.06
N TYR A 276 -9.64 -15.47 30.13
CA TYR A 276 -8.27 -15.03 29.75
C TYR A 276 -7.23 -15.68 30.67
N MET A 277 -7.48 -15.69 31.98
CA MET A 277 -6.56 -16.27 32.97
C MET A 277 -6.36 -17.78 32.75
N ILE A 278 -7.43 -18.52 32.48
CA ILE A 278 -7.35 -19.96 32.21
C ILE A 278 -6.45 -20.23 31.00
N GLN A 279 -6.61 -19.44 29.93
CA GLN A 279 -5.77 -19.58 28.74
C GLN A 279 -4.31 -19.18 29.01
N TYR A 280 -4.09 -18.12 29.79
CA TYR A 280 -2.75 -17.70 30.20
C TYR A 280 -2.05 -18.77 31.05
N MET A 281 -2.73 -19.33 32.06
CA MET A 281 -2.21 -20.42 32.89
C MET A 281 -1.91 -21.69 32.07
N ARG A 282 -2.77 -22.05 31.11
CA ARG A 282 -2.51 -23.17 30.19
C ARG A 282 -1.27 -22.93 29.34
N ASN A 283 -1.14 -21.73 28.78
CA ASN A 283 0.01 -21.36 27.97
C ASN A 283 1.30 -21.38 28.80
N LEU A 284 1.28 -20.79 30.00
CA LEU A 284 2.40 -20.87 30.96
C LEU A 284 2.76 -22.31 31.30
N HIS A 285 1.79 -23.15 31.65
CA HIS A 285 2.07 -24.56 31.96
C HIS A 285 2.70 -25.30 30.78
N THR A 286 2.23 -25.01 29.56
CA THR A 286 2.76 -25.62 28.33
C THR A 286 4.17 -25.12 28.01
N THR A 287 4.44 -23.82 28.12
CA THR A 287 5.77 -23.24 27.89
C THR A 287 6.77 -23.66 28.96
N VAL A 288 6.36 -23.66 30.23
CA VAL A 288 7.18 -24.17 31.34
C VAL A 288 7.51 -25.65 31.13
N LYS A 289 6.54 -26.47 30.70
CA LYS A 289 6.81 -27.88 30.37
C LYS A 289 7.79 -28.02 29.20
N GLN A 290 7.66 -27.22 28.14
CA GLN A 290 8.61 -27.22 27.02
C GLN A 290 10.00 -26.77 27.44
N ILE A 291 10.10 -25.78 28.32
CA ILE A 291 11.38 -25.32 28.87
C ILE A 291 11.96 -26.41 29.77
N ASP A 292 11.17 -27.03 30.64
CA ASP A 292 11.60 -28.15 31.49
C ASP A 292 12.11 -29.31 30.63
N ASP A 293 11.37 -29.73 29.59
CA ASP A 293 11.82 -30.79 28.67
C ASP A 293 13.12 -30.42 27.91
N ARG A 294 13.35 -29.13 27.62
CA ARG A 294 14.60 -28.65 26.98
C ARG A 294 15.77 -28.50 27.95
N THR A 295 15.49 -28.19 29.21
CA THR A 295 16.50 -27.85 30.24
C THR A 295 16.74 -29.02 31.18
N ARG A 296 15.94 -30.09 31.08
CA ARG A 296 16.25 -31.36 31.69
C ARG A 296 17.66 -31.75 31.25
N PRO A 297 18.60 -31.96 32.18
CA PRO A 297 19.87 -32.53 31.82
C PRO A 297 19.54 -33.84 31.09
N LYS A 298 20.13 -34.05 29.90
CA LYS A 298 20.16 -35.39 29.31
C LYS A 298 20.56 -36.29 30.47
N LYS A 299 19.69 -37.22 30.88
CA LYS A 299 20.11 -38.26 31.80
C LYS A 299 21.37 -38.80 31.15
N GLU A 300 22.52 -38.57 31.78
CA GLU A 300 23.65 -39.44 31.58
C GLU A 300 23.02 -40.81 31.79
N GLU A 301 22.98 -41.63 30.75
CA GLU A 301 22.84 -43.07 30.91
C GLU A 301 24.08 -43.47 31.71
N THR A 302 24.05 -43.18 33.02
CA THR A 302 25.01 -43.60 34.00
C THR A 302 24.91 -45.11 33.94
N GLN A 303 25.85 -45.71 33.20
CA GLN A 303 26.55 -47.00 33.32
C GLN A 303 25.92 -48.20 34.07
N GLU A 304 24.83 -48.06 34.82
CA GLU A 304 24.15 -49.11 35.59
C GLU A 304 23.33 -50.06 34.70
N GLU A 305 22.74 -49.60 33.59
CA GLU A 305 21.96 -50.48 32.69
C GLU A 305 22.86 -51.42 31.86
N ALA A 306 24.10 -51.02 31.54
CA ALA A 306 25.05 -51.88 30.84
C ALA A 306 25.63 -53.00 31.74
N VAL A 307 25.79 -52.74 33.04
CA VAL A 307 26.30 -53.74 33.99
C VAL A 307 25.24 -54.80 34.32
N ALA A 308 23.96 -54.41 34.38
CA ALA A 308 22.85 -55.35 34.58
C ALA A 308 22.65 -56.31 33.38
N ALA A 309 22.84 -55.81 32.15
CA ALA A 309 22.72 -56.64 30.94
C ALA A 309 23.90 -57.63 30.76
N ALA A 310 25.12 -57.23 31.17
CA ALA A 310 26.29 -58.12 31.10
C ALA A 310 26.26 -59.26 32.13
N ALA A 311 25.69 -59.02 33.33
CA ALA A 311 25.58 -60.04 34.37
C ALA A 311 24.57 -61.16 34.02
N ALA A 312 23.53 -60.85 33.24
CA ALA A 312 22.53 -61.82 32.81
C ALA A 312 23.01 -62.73 31.65
N GLY A 313 24.01 -62.30 30.88
CA GLY A 313 24.51 -63.03 29.70
C GLY A 313 25.54 -64.13 29.97
N ILE A 314 26.11 -64.22 31.18
CA ILE A 314 27.20 -65.16 31.50
C ILE A 314 26.69 -66.46 32.16
N ILE A 315 25.43 -66.50 32.63
CA ILE A 315 24.92 -67.61 33.44
C ILE A 315 24.50 -68.85 32.61
N TYR A 316 24.45 -68.77 31.27
CA TYR A 316 23.82 -69.81 30.42
C TYR A 316 24.75 -70.56 29.45
N ASN A 317 26.07 -70.60 29.64
CA ASN A 317 26.93 -71.47 28.82
C ASN A 317 28.10 -72.12 29.58
N ASP A 318 27.83 -73.36 30.01
CA ASP A 318 28.71 -74.51 30.20
C ASP A 318 29.74 -74.55 31.37
N PRO A 319 29.82 -75.68 32.15
CA PRO A 319 30.68 -75.83 33.32
C PRO A 319 31.94 -76.65 33.00
N LEU A 320 33.13 -76.18 33.40
CA LEU A 320 34.33 -76.96 33.79
C LEU A 320 35.59 -76.11 33.61
N LEU A 321 36.19 -75.63 34.71
CA LEU A 321 37.57 -75.95 35.15
C LEU A 321 38.09 -74.93 36.18
N ASN A 322 38.38 -75.45 37.37
CA ASN A 322 39.58 -75.25 38.21
C ASN A 322 40.24 -73.85 38.34
N GLY A 323 40.30 -73.38 39.59
CA GLY A 323 41.44 -72.61 40.11
C GLY A 323 41.09 -71.59 41.20
N PRO A 324 41.64 -71.69 42.44
CA PRO A 324 41.32 -70.75 43.52
C PRO A 324 42.02 -69.39 43.39
N PRO A 325 41.51 -68.34 44.08
CA PRO A 325 41.75 -66.95 43.73
C PRO A 325 43.07 -66.41 44.29
N MET A 326 43.78 -65.62 43.48
CA MET A 326 44.94 -64.85 43.95
C MET A 326 44.59 -63.38 44.15
N ILE A 327 45.03 -62.91 45.32
CA ILE A 327 44.84 -61.64 46.00
C ILE A 327 45.77 -60.56 45.39
N ALA A 328 45.44 -59.28 45.68
CA ALA A 328 46.31 -58.10 45.72
C ALA A 328 46.35 -57.26 44.40
N ASN A 329 46.43 -55.93 44.40
CA ASN A 329 46.49 -54.92 45.46
C ASN A 329 46.40 -53.51 44.80
N THR A 330 45.91 -52.53 45.58
CA THR A 330 46.28 -51.09 45.62
C THR A 330 46.51 -50.31 44.30
N ALA A 331 45.79 -49.21 44.04
CA ALA A 331 45.97 -47.88 44.63
C ALA A 331 47.37 -47.25 44.45
N PHE A 332 47.37 -45.96 44.09
CA PHE A 332 48.44 -44.94 44.11
C PHE A 332 49.23 -44.60 42.81
N ASN A 333 48.78 -43.51 42.17
CA ASN A 333 49.44 -42.18 42.08
C ASN A 333 50.73 -41.94 41.25
N ALA A 334 50.79 -40.70 40.75
CA ALA A 334 51.98 -39.87 40.43
C ALA A 334 52.57 -39.86 39.00
N ALA A 335 52.24 -38.78 38.28
CA ALA A 335 53.15 -37.74 37.80
C ALA A 335 54.40 -38.08 36.96
N GLY A 336 54.40 -37.53 35.74
CA GLY A 336 55.49 -36.66 35.26
C GLY A 336 56.65 -37.29 34.50
N GLY A 337 57.02 -36.68 33.37
CA GLY A 337 58.39 -36.76 32.85
C GLY A 337 58.53 -37.00 31.36
N ALA A 338 58.71 -35.91 30.62
CA ALA A 338 59.11 -35.89 29.21
C ALA A 338 60.53 -36.44 28.98
N GLY A 339 60.81 -36.87 27.73
CA GLY A 339 62.10 -36.57 27.09
C GLY A 339 62.70 -37.62 26.15
N MET A 340 62.88 -37.18 24.90
CA MET A 340 64.14 -37.22 24.10
C MET A 340 64.31 -38.15 22.88
N MET A 341 64.69 -37.45 21.78
CA MET A 341 65.63 -37.78 20.66
C MET A 341 65.07 -38.15 19.27
N GLY A 342 65.30 -37.23 18.29
CA GLY A 342 65.33 -37.48 16.82
C GLY A 342 66.72 -38.00 16.36
N PRO A 343 67.27 -37.75 15.14
CA PRO A 343 66.87 -36.81 14.06
C PRO A 343 67.11 -37.25 12.57
N GLY A 344 66.56 -36.49 11.59
CA GLY A 344 67.25 -36.07 10.34
C GLY A 344 67.00 -36.80 8.99
N GLY A 345 66.71 -36.04 7.92
CA GLY A 345 67.03 -36.40 6.51
C GLY A 345 65.99 -36.10 5.40
N MET A 346 66.16 -34.99 4.66
CA MET A 346 65.53 -34.59 3.37
C MET A 346 65.88 -35.53 2.18
N PRO A 347 65.46 -35.34 0.87
CA PRO A 347 64.72 -34.23 0.21
C PRO A 347 63.61 -34.61 -0.80
N ASP A 348 62.91 -33.58 -1.29
CA ASP A 348 61.98 -33.47 -2.45
C ASP A 348 62.64 -33.80 -3.82
N PRO A 349 61.88 -34.16 -4.88
CA PRO A 349 61.63 -33.17 -5.95
C PRO A 349 60.28 -33.26 -6.72
N SER A 350 59.53 -32.16 -6.74
CA SER A 350 59.06 -31.34 -7.89
C SER A 350 58.60 -31.96 -9.25
N MET A 351 57.56 -31.32 -9.82
CA MET A 351 56.95 -31.37 -11.18
C MET A 351 55.89 -32.47 -11.43
N GLY A 352 54.75 -32.23 -12.07
CA GLY A 352 54.17 -31.05 -12.71
C GLY A 352 53.05 -31.43 -13.70
N LYS A 353 52.20 -30.44 -14.00
CA LYS A 353 51.33 -30.24 -15.18
C LYS A 353 50.02 -31.02 -15.38
N GLY A 354 49.01 -30.22 -15.75
CA GLY A 354 47.77 -30.56 -16.42
C GLY A 354 46.86 -29.35 -16.43
#